data_AF-A0A3N5UQF2-F1
#
_entry.id   AF-A0A3N5UQF2-F1
#
_cell.length_a   1.000
_cell.length_b   1.000
_cell.length_c   1.000
_cell.angle_alpha   90.00
_cell.angle_beta   90.00
_cell.angle_gamma   90.00
#
_symmetry.space_group_name_H-M   'P 1'
#
loop_
_entity.id
_entity.type
_entity.pdbx_description
1 polymer ?
#
loop_
_entity_poly.entity_id
_entity_poly.type
_entity_poly.pdbx_seq_one_letter_code
_entity_poly.pdbx_strand_id
1 'polypeptide(L)'
;MATPFTKWKNGLLVGAVVATLEGMLIWLTDPKTTFWVFIQSISFWLFCGLVIHMTETGLPAILNGILLTVLLNIPWYISLSVVAGNPGYLIPLVIASILFGMLIGWMSQRLKSRQS
;
A
#
# COMPACT_ATOMS: atom_id res chain seq x y z
N MET A 1 15.96 -13.45 -16.61
CA MET A 1 16.32 -12.66 -15.41
C MET A 1 15.99 -11.19 -15.67
N ALA A 2 15.01 -10.62 -14.96
CA ALA A 2 14.70 -9.19 -15.08
C ALA A 2 15.85 -8.34 -14.52
N THR A 3 16.22 -7.27 -15.24
CA THR A 3 17.22 -6.31 -14.76
C THR A 3 16.74 -5.63 -13.47
N PRO A 4 17.65 -5.18 -12.58
CA PRO A 4 17.28 -4.47 -11.35
C PRO A 4 16.41 -3.23 -11.64
N PHE A 5 16.65 -2.56 -12.78
CA PHE A 5 15.85 -1.45 -13.25
C PHE A 5 14.39 -1.84 -13.54
N THR A 6 14.15 -3.01 -14.17
CA THR A 6 12.79 -3.46 -14.46
C THR A 6 12.02 -3.84 -13.20
N LYS A 7 12.68 -4.41 -12.18
CA LYS A 7 12.06 -4.68 -10.88
C LYS A 7 11.63 -3.38 -10.20
N TRP A 8 12.49 -2.35 -10.21
CA TRP A 8 12.19 -1.04 -9.63
C TRP A 8 11.02 -0.36 -10.32
N LYS A 9 11.04 -0.33 -11.66
CA LYS A 9 9.94 0.19 -12.45
C LYS A 9 8.62 -0.50 -12.11
N ASN A 10 8.62 -1.84 -12.03
CA ASN A 10 7.42 -2.61 -11.72
C ASN A 10 6.91 -2.35 -10.30
N GLY A 11 7.81 -2.30 -9.29
CA GLY A 11 7.43 -1.98 -7.92
C GLY A 11 6.82 -0.59 -7.79
N LEU A 12 7.43 0.41 -8.45
CA LEU A 12 6.88 1.77 -8.52
C LEU A 12 5.53 1.81 -9.22
N LEU A 13 5.33 1.02 -10.29
CA LEU A 13 4.03 0.93 -10.96
C LEU A 13 2.95 0.33 -10.07
N VAL A 14 3.26 -0.72 -9.31
CA VAL A 14 2.32 -1.29 -8.33
C VAL A 14 1.97 -0.25 -7.26
N GLY A 15 2.98 0.43 -6.71
CA GLY A 15 2.76 1.50 -5.73
C GLY A 15 1.95 2.67 -6.29
N ALA A 16 2.21 3.09 -7.53
CA ALA A 16 1.52 4.21 -8.17
C ALA A 16 0.02 3.94 -8.35
N VAL A 17 -0.35 2.70 -8.69
CA VAL A 17 -1.77 2.32 -8.81
C VAL A 17 -2.47 2.47 -7.47
N VAL A 18 -1.88 1.95 -6.38
CA VAL A 18 -2.50 2.03 -5.05
C VAL A 18 -2.50 3.46 -4.51
N ALA A 19 -1.43 4.22 -4.71
CA ALA A 19 -1.35 5.62 -4.32
C ALA A 19 -2.39 6.48 -5.04
N THR A 20 -2.68 6.17 -6.31
CA THR A 20 -3.75 6.83 -7.07
C THR A 20 -5.13 6.50 -6.50
N LEU A 21 -5.38 5.21 -6.19
CA LEU A 21 -6.64 4.77 -5.58
C LEU A 21 -6.86 5.44 -4.22
N GLU A 22 -5.83 5.50 -3.39
CA GLU A 22 -5.89 6.21 -2.11
C GLU A 22 -6.14 7.71 -2.30
N GLY A 23 -5.40 8.35 -3.21
CA GLY A 23 -5.60 9.77 -3.51
C GLY A 23 -7.03 10.08 -3.95
N MET A 24 -7.63 9.20 -4.77
CA MET A 24 -9.04 9.30 -5.14
C MET A 24 -9.97 9.11 -3.93
N LEU A 25 -9.69 8.14 -3.07
CA LEU A 25 -10.45 7.87 -1.85
C LEU A 25 -10.46 9.09 -0.92
N ILE A 26 -9.31 9.69 -0.65
CA ILE A 26 -9.18 10.89 0.19
C ILE A 26 -9.94 12.06 -0.44
N TRP A 27 -9.76 12.29 -1.75
CA TRP A 27 -10.39 13.40 -2.45
C TRP A 27 -11.93 13.30 -2.44
N LEU A 28 -12.47 12.08 -2.53
CA LEU A 28 -13.92 11.84 -2.54
C LEU A 28 -14.53 11.82 -1.12
N THR A 29 -13.79 11.38 -0.10
CA THR A 29 -14.34 11.13 1.24
C THR A 29 -14.07 12.25 2.24
N ASP A 30 -12.96 12.96 2.11
CA ASP A 30 -12.62 14.06 3.02
C ASP A 30 -11.91 15.23 2.29
N PRO A 31 -12.70 16.15 1.70
CA PRO A 31 -12.16 17.33 1.03
C PRO A 31 -11.50 18.33 1.99
N LYS A 32 -11.57 18.13 3.31
CA LYS A 32 -10.89 18.97 4.31
C LYS A 32 -9.50 18.44 4.65
N THR A 33 -9.08 17.31 4.07
CA THR A 33 -7.74 16.76 4.28
C THR A 33 -6.67 17.79 3.92
N THR A 34 -5.78 18.08 4.86
CA THR A 34 -4.65 18.98 4.62
C THR A 34 -3.78 18.44 3.48
N PHE A 35 -3.37 19.33 2.58
CA PHE A 35 -2.50 19.00 1.45
C PHE A 35 -1.25 18.17 1.85
N TRP A 36 -0.68 18.45 3.03
CA TRP A 36 0.45 17.69 3.58
C TRP A 36 0.12 16.23 3.88
N VAL A 37 -1.05 15.95 4.47
CA VAL A 37 -1.50 14.58 4.77
C VAL A 37 -1.76 13.83 3.47
N PHE A 38 -2.32 14.51 2.46
CA PHE A 38 -2.53 13.95 1.14
C PHE A 38 -1.21 13.50 0.47
N ILE A 39 -0.20 14.37 0.44
CA ILE A 39 1.13 14.03 -0.08
C ILE A 39 1.75 12.87 0.71
N GLN A 40 1.67 12.91 2.04
CA GLN A 40 2.23 11.87 2.89
C GLN A 40 1.57 10.51 2.63
N SER A 41 0.25 10.47 2.48
CA SER A 41 -0.49 9.23 2.19
C SER A 41 -0.14 8.66 0.82
N ILE A 42 -0.17 9.50 -0.23
CA ILE A 42 0.23 9.07 -1.59
C ILE A 42 1.65 8.53 -1.61
N SER A 43 2.58 9.24 -0.97
CA SER A 43 3.98 8.83 -0.90
C SER A 43 4.12 7.49 -0.16
N PHE A 44 3.41 7.33 0.96
CA PHE A 44 3.40 6.08 1.71
C PHE A 44 2.93 4.91 0.85
N TRP A 45 1.80 5.03 0.14
CA TRP A 45 1.27 3.95 -0.68
C TRP A 45 2.15 3.63 -1.89
N LEU A 46 2.80 4.64 -2.47
CA LEU A 46 3.78 4.46 -3.54
C LEU A 46 4.96 3.59 -3.06
N PHE A 47 5.55 3.94 -1.92
CA PHE A 47 6.68 3.19 -1.36
C PHE A 47 6.25 1.84 -0.77
N CYS A 48 5.03 1.73 -0.23
CA CYS A 48 4.48 0.48 0.27
C CYS A 48 4.42 -0.57 -0.86
N GLY A 49 3.87 -0.21 -2.03
CA GLY A 49 3.84 -1.11 -3.19
C GLY A 49 5.24 -1.49 -3.69
N LEU A 50 6.20 -0.55 -3.68
CA LEU A 50 7.58 -0.83 -4.03
C LEU A 50 8.24 -1.83 -3.08
N VAL A 51 8.15 -1.60 -1.77
CA VAL A 51 8.74 -2.47 -0.74
C VAL A 51 8.17 -3.88 -0.85
N ILE A 52 6.85 -4.01 -0.93
CA ILE A 52 6.18 -5.32 -1.03
C ILE A 52 6.57 -6.06 -2.32
N HIS A 53 6.73 -5.34 -3.43
CA HIS A 53 7.19 -5.96 -4.68
C HIS A 53 8.64 -6.45 -4.58
N MET A 54 9.51 -5.71 -3.90
CA MET A 54 10.92 -6.02 -3.75
C MET A 54 11.20 -7.12 -2.73
N THR A 55 10.39 -7.21 -1.68
CA THR A 55 10.58 -8.20 -0.63
C THR A 55 10.20 -9.59 -1.11
N GLU A 56 11.10 -10.56 -0.89
CA GLU A 56 10.88 -11.97 -1.14
C GLU A 56 10.86 -12.70 0.21
N THR A 57 9.66 -13.06 0.69
CA THR A 57 9.47 -13.72 1.99
C THR A 57 9.25 -15.23 1.89
N GLY A 58 9.21 -15.79 0.67
CA GLY A 58 8.83 -17.18 0.42
C GLY A 58 7.34 -17.49 0.63
N LEU A 59 6.54 -16.52 1.06
CA LEU A 59 5.10 -16.65 1.24
C LEU A 59 4.34 -16.47 -0.08
N PRO A 60 3.08 -16.98 -0.17
CA PRO A 60 2.19 -16.66 -1.28
C PRO A 60 2.07 -15.14 -1.45
N ALA A 61 2.13 -14.66 -2.70
CA ALA A 61 2.25 -13.23 -2.99
C ALA A 61 1.12 -12.37 -2.38
N ILE A 62 -0.11 -12.88 -2.36
CA ILE A 62 -1.26 -12.22 -1.74
C ILE A 62 -1.08 -12.12 -0.22
N LEU A 63 -0.68 -13.22 0.43
CA LEU A 63 -0.46 -13.24 1.88
C LEU A 63 0.69 -12.31 2.27
N ASN A 64 1.79 -12.32 1.51
CA ASN A 64 2.90 -11.39 1.69
C ASN A 64 2.43 -9.94 1.56
N GLY A 65 1.62 -9.65 0.54
CA GLY A 65 1.05 -8.34 0.31
C GLY A 65 0.19 -7.85 1.47
N ILE A 66 -0.73 -8.70 1.96
CA ILE A 66 -1.56 -8.36 3.12
C ILE A 66 -0.70 -8.10 4.36
N LEU A 67 0.17 -9.06 4.73
CA LEU A 67 0.94 -8.98 5.98
C LEU A 67 1.85 -7.76 6.00
N LEU A 68 2.59 -7.52 4.92
CA LEU A 68 3.48 -6.37 4.83
C LEU A 68 2.70 -5.06 4.77
N THR A 69 1.56 -5.00 4.08
CA THR A 69 0.75 -3.77 4.05
C THR A 69 0.20 -3.44 5.43
N VAL A 70 -0.30 -4.44 6.15
CA VAL A 70 -0.79 -4.26 7.53
C VAL A 70 0.33 -3.82 8.46
N LEU A 71 1.51 -4.44 8.35
CA LEU A 71 2.69 -4.10 9.14
C LEU A 71 3.17 -2.66 8.88
N LEU A 72 3.26 -2.27 7.60
CA LEU A 72 3.70 -0.94 7.20
C LEU A 72 2.68 0.14 7.57
N ASN A 73 1.39 -0.19 7.67
CA ASN A 73 0.34 0.74 8.08
C ASN A 73 0.19 0.92 9.60
N ILE A 74 0.93 0.18 10.43
CA ILE A 74 0.84 0.32 11.90
C ILE A 74 0.99 1.78 12.38
N PRO A 75 1.95 2.58 11.88
CA PRO A 75 2.06 3.99 12.27
C PRO A 75 0.80 4.81 11.96
N TRP A 76 0.16 4.54 10.82
CA TRP A 76 -1.10 5.18 10.43
C TRP A 76 -2.26 4.76 11.33
N TYR A 77 -2.34 3.49 11.73
CA TYR A 77 -3.35 3.04 12.69
C TYR A 77 -3.21 3.78 14.02
N ILE A 78 -1.99 3.86 14.55
CA ILE A 78 -1.73 4.55 15.82
C ILE A 78 -2.10 6.04 15.69
N SER A 79 -1.66 6.71 14.63
CA SER A 79 -1.91 8.14 14.43
C SER A 79 -3.39 8.46 14.26
N LEU A 80 -4.12 7.70 13.45
CA LEU A 80 -5.50 8.01 13.07
C LEU A 80 -6.56 7.42 14.00
N SER A 81 -6.28 6.33 14.71
CA SER A 81 -7.25 5.73 15.64
C SER A 81 -6.93 5.99 17.10
N VAL A 82 -5.66 5.87 17.51
CA VAL A 82 -5.26 5.98 18.93
C VAL A 82 -5.03 7.43 19.31
N VAL A 83 -4.14 8.13 18.60
CA VAL A 83 -3.78 9.52 18.90
C VAL A 83 -4.96 10.47 18.64
N ALA A 84 -5.70 10.24 17.56
CA ALA A 84 -6.90 11.02 17.26
C ALA A 84 -8.12 10.68 18.15
N GLY A 85 -7.99 9.74 19.11
CA GLY A 85 -9.05 9.39 20.06
C GLY A 85 -10.28 8.72 19.44
N ASN A 86 -10.18 8.20 18.22
CA ASN A 86 -11.28 7.61 17.46
C ASN A 86 -10.99 6.14 17.13
N PRO A 87 -11.13 5.21 18.09
CA PRO A 87 -10.84 3.79 17.89
C PRO A 87 -11.74 3.14 16.81
N GLY A 88 -12.91 3.73 16.54
CA GLY A 88 -13.83 3.27 15.49
C GLY A 88 -13.23 3.26 14.08
N TYR A 89 -12.18 4.06 13.81
CA TYR A 89 -11.49 4.07 12.52
C TYR A 89 -10.51 2.92 12.31
N LEU A 90 -10.12 2.20 13.38
CA LEU A 90 -9.16 1.11 13.29
C LEU A 90 -9.66 -0.01 12.37
N ILE A 91 -10.93 -0.41 12.51
CA ILE A 91 -11.51 -1.50 11.71
C ILE A 91 -11.53 -1.14 10.21
N PRO A 92 -12.08 0.02 9.80
CA PRO A 92 -11.98 0.48 8.40
C PRO A 92 -10.54 0.54 7.87
N LEU A 93 -9.59 1.06 8.66
CA LEU A 93 -8.19 1.17 8.26
C LEU A 93 -7.55 -0.20 8.01
N VAL A 94 -7.80 -1.17 8.89
CA VAL A 94 -7.28 -2.54 8.72
C VAL A 94 -7.91 -3.20 7.49
N ILE A 95 -9.22 -3.03 7.28
CA ILE A 95 -9.90 -3.56 6.09
C ILE A 95 -9.30 -2.95 4.81
N ALA A 96 -9.09 -1.62 4.77
CA ALA A 96 -8.47 -0.94 3.64
C ALA A 96 -7.05 -1.48 3.36
N SER A 97 -6.24 -1.66 4.39
CA SER A 97 -4.91 -2.26 4.27
C SER A 97 -4.92 -3.69 3.75
N ILE A 98 -5.91 -4.50 4.14
CA ILE A 98 -6.06 -5.86 3.60
C ILE A 98 -6.44 -5.80 2.12
N LEU A 99 -7.38 -4.95 1.73
CA LEU A 99 -7.81 -4.79 0.34
C LEU A 99 -6.66 -4.32 -0.56
N PHE A 100 -5.94 -3.27 -0.15
CA PHE A 100 -4.79 -2.78 -0.89
C PHE A 100 -3.62 -3.76 -0.87
N GLY A 101 -3.37 -4.44 0.25
CA GLY A 101 -2.33 -5.47 0.33
C GLY A 101 -2.60 -6.67 -0.59
N MET A 102 -3.87 -7.09 -0.71
CA MET A 102 -4.28 -8.10 -1.70
C MET A 102 -4.00 -7.63 -3.12
N LEU A 103 -4.37 -6.38 -3.45
CA LEU A 103 -4.14 -5.80 -4.76
C LEU A 103 -2.65 -5.73 -5.12
N ILE A 104 -1.82 -5.22 -4.19
CA ILE A 104 -0.36 -5.15 -4.36
C ILE A 104 0.22 -6.54 -4.57
N GLY A 105 -0.15 -7.50 -3.72
CA GLY A 105 0.33 -8.88 -3.80
C GLY A 105 -0.02 -9.55 -5.13
N TRP A 106 -1.25 -9.38 -5.58
CA TRP A 106 -1.73 -9.92 -6.86
C TRP A 106 -1.04 -9.27 -8.07
N MET A 107 -0.93 -7.94 -8.10
CA MET A 107 -0.22 -7.22 -9.16
C MET A 107 1.26 -7.60 -9.21
N SER A 108 1.89 -7.70 -8.04
CA SER A 108 3.29 -8.12 -7.90
C SER A 108 3.50 -9.52 -8.47
N GLN A 109 2.63 -10.47 -8.17
CA GLN A 109 2.68 -11.83 -8.71
C GLN A 109 2.54 -11.85 -10.24
N ARG A 110 1.59 -11.09 -10.80
CA ARG A 110 1.38 -11.00 -12.24
C ARG A 110 2.58 -10.38 -12.98
N LEU A 111 3.22 -9.40 -12.38
CA LEU A 111 4.40 -8.77 -12.97
C LEU A 111 5.64 -9.68 -12.89
N LYS A 112 5.83 -10.39 -11.78
CA LYS A 112 6.92 -11.35 -11.62
C LYS A 112 6.77 -12.57 -12.53
N SER A 113 5.56 -13.11 -12.69
CA SER A 113 5.29 -14.26 -13.58
C SER A 113 5.49 -13.95 -15.06
N ARG A 114 5.32 -12.70 -15.51
CA ARG A 114 5.63 -12.27 -16.88
C ARG A 114 7.13 -12.05 -17.15
N GLN A 115 7.96 -12.12 -16.13
CA GLN A 115 9.42 -11.88 -16.20
C GLN A 115 10.26 -13.14 -15.96
N SER A 116 9.61 -14.24 -15.60
CA SER A 116 10.20 -15.57 -15.49
C SER A 116 10.08 -16.30 -16.82
#